data_AF-A0A520JW74-F1
#
_entry.id   AF-A0A520JW74-F1
#
_cell.length_a   1.000
_cell.length_b   1.000
_cell.length_c   1.000
_cell.angle_alpha   90.00
_cell.angle_beta   90.00
_cell.angle_gamma   90.00
#
_symmetry.space_group_name_H-M   'P 1'
#
loop_
_entity.id
_entity.type
_entity.pdbx_description
1 polymer ?
#
loop_
_entity_poly.entity_id
_entity_poly.type
_entity_poly.pdbx_seq_one_letter_code
_entity_poly.pdbx_strand_id
1 'polypeptide(L)'
;MFDVQSDYVNITGFTVEDATAYPKAGISLNGSEHCNISDNNVSNNWYGIYLLYSSNNSILCNWVHNNSVNGFQLYSGSTGNTIKNNNIIANGVYNETSEGYEYQFYNDQTDNVEAKNNYWGAGMNNSTIDASVYDWQDDSSSCSNVTFYPFRTGASPCAPIPELSTLVLFSVGLLTLAGYVGYNRRIRRSKRE
;
A
#
# COMPACT_ATOMS: atom_id res chain seq x y z
N MET A 1 -14.01 6.13 2.75
CA MET A 1 -13.27 7.13 3.52
C MET A 1 -13.63 7.04 4.99
N PHE A 2 -12.63 6.94 5.86
CA PHE A 2 -12.73 7.14 7.31
C PHE A 2 -11.95 8.39 7.71
N ASP A 3 -12.59 9.28 8.47
CA ASP A 3 -11.93 10.43 9.09
C ASP A 3 -11.97 10.24 10.62
N VAL A 4 -10.81 9.92 11.18
CA VAL A 4 -10.60 9.62 12.59
C VAL A 4 -10.22 10.93 13.28
N GLN A 5 -11.10 11.39 14.17
CA GLN A 5 -11.00 12.66 14.89
C GLN A 5 -10.99 12.47 16.41
N SER A 6 -10.64 11.27 16.88
CA SER A 6 -10.65 10.94 18.30
C SER A 6 -9.56 9.93 18.61
N ASP A 7 -9.00 10.02 19.81
CA ASP A 7 -7.97 9.10 20.28
C ASP A 7 -8.56 7.70 20.57
N TYR A 8 -7.68 6.70 20.60
CA TYR A 8 -8.02 5.32 20.96
C TYR A 8 -9.09 4.67 20.05
N VAL A 9 -9.14 5.05 18.78
CA VAL A 9 -10.02 4.46 17.78
C VAL A 9 -9.39 3.21 17.15
N ASN A 10 -10.21 2.16 16.98
CA ASN A 10 -9.83 0.95 16.26
C ASN A 10 -10.54 0.88 14.91
N ILE A 11 -9.78 0.82 13.82
CA ILE A 11 -10.31 0.57 12.46
C ILE A 11 -9.72 -0.74 11.96
N THR A 12 -10.57 -1.76 11.78
CA THR A 12 -10.11 -3.09 11.37
C THR A 12 -11.10 -3.86 10.51
N GLY A 13 -10.58 -4.63 9.55
CA GLY A 13 -11.36 -5.53 8.71
C GLY A 13 -12.17 -4.85 7.61
N PHE A 14 -11.84 -3.60 7.25
CA PHE A 14 -12.57 -2.86 6.22
C PHE A 14 -11.84 -2.87 4.87
N THR A 15 -12.62 -2.94 3.79
CA THR A 15 -12.20 -2.45 2.46
C THR A 15 -12.57 -0.97 2.35
N VAL A 16 -11.58 -0.13 2.05
CA VAL A 16 -11.70 1.33 2.04
C VAL A 16 -11.26 1.85 0.68
N GLU A 17 -12.22 2.22 -0.15
CA GLU A 17 -11.97 2.63 -1.53
C GLU A 17 -12.84 3.80 -1.99
N ASP A 18 -12.57 4.25 -3.21
CA ASP A 18 -13.30 5.29 -3.95
C ASP A 18 -13.32 6.68 -3.31
N ALA A 19 -12.38 6.99 -2.41
CA ALA A 19 -12.15 8.35 -1.93
C ALA A 19 -11.30 9.16 -2.93
N THR A 20 -11.86 9.41 -4.12
CA THR A 20 -11.13 9.97 -5.29
C THR A 20 -11.24 11.49 -5.45
N ALA A 21 -11.97 12.20 -4.59
CA ALA A 21 -12.02 13.66 -4.64
C ALA A 21 -10.82 14.27 -3.90
N TYR A 22 -10.22 15.34 -4.45
CA TYR A 22 -9.15 16.05 -3.76
C TYR A 22 -9.67 16.84 -2.54
N PRO A 23 -8.95 16.87 -1.40
CA PRO A 23 -7.87 15.99 -0.96
C PRO A 23 -8.38 14.92 0.03
N LYS A 24 -8.94 13.79 -0.45
CA LYS A 24 -9.47 12.74 0.41
C LYS A 24 -8.50 11.57 0.60
N ALA A 25 -8.43 11.06 1.82
CA ALA A 25 -7.76 9.80 2.10
C ALA A 25 -8.77 8.66 2.20
N GLY A 26 -8.31 7.43 1.99
CA GLY A 26 -9.05 6.24 2.39
C GLY A 26 -9.26 6.27 3.90
N ILE A 27 -8.17 6.36 4.67
CA ILE A 27 -8.18 6.52 6.13
C ILE A 27 -7.36 7.77 6.49
N SER A 28 -7.98 8.73 7.17
CA SER A 28 -7.35 9.96 7.66
C SER A 28 -7.35 9.95 9.19
N LEU A 29 -6.21 10.24 9.82
CA LEU A 29 -6.11 10.56 11.23
C LEU A 29 -5.74 12.04 11.34
N ASN A 30 -6.59 12.83 12.00
CA ASN A 30 -6.40 14.25 12.15
C ASN A 30 -6.42 14.62 13.64
N GLY A 31 -5.25 14.93 14.19
CA GLY A 31 -5.09 15.24 15.61
C GLY A 31 -5.44 14.07 16.54
N SER A 32 -5.43 12.84 16.03
CA SER A 32 -5.78 11.63 16.78
C SER A 32 -4.53 10.84 17.19
N GLU A 33 -4.53 10.37 18.43
CA GLU A 33 -3.45 9.60 19.05
C GLU A 33 -3.91 8.21 19.52
N HIS A 34 -2.95 7.30 19.70
CA HIS A 34 -3.20 5.96 20.26
C HIS A 34 -4.26 5.12 19.52
N CYS A 35 -4.50 5.40 18.24
CA CYS A 35 -5.40 4.63 17.40
C CYS A 35 -4.72 3.37 16.87
N ASN A 36 -5.52 2.36 16.57
CA ASN A 36 -5.08 1.12 15.91
C ASN A 36 -5.78 0.96 14.57
N ILE A 37 -5.00 1.02 13.49
CA ILE A 37 -5.44 0.82 12.12
C ILE A 37 -4.84 -0.50 11.64
N SER A 38 -5.62 -1.58 11.61
CA SER A 38 -5.10 -2.89 11.24
C SER A 38 -6.02 -3.72 10.38
N ASP A 39 -5.45 -4.59 9.56
CA ASP A 39 -6.20 -5.58 8.79
C ASP A 39 -7.23 -4.94 7.82
N ASN A 40 -6.90 -3.77 7.28
CA ASN A 40 -7.72 -3.09 6.28
C ASN A 40 -7.13 -3.24 4.88
N ASN A 41 -8.00 -3.29 3.88
CA ASN A 41 -7.64 -3.14 2.47
C ASN A 41 -7.96 -1.71 2.01
N VAL A 42 -6.94 -0.88 1.79
CA VAL A 42 -7.08 0.55 1.47
C VAL A 42 -6.61 0.79 0.04
N SER A 43 -7.54 1.00 -0.88
CA SER A 43 -7.22 1.05 -2.31
C SER A 43 -8.04 2.01 -3.14
N ASN A 44 -7.53 2.42 -4.30
CA ASN A 44 -8.24 3.30 -5.25
C ASN A 44 -8.72 4.62 -4.62
N ASN A 45 -7.99 5.16 -3.66
CA ASN A 45 -8.23 6.49 -3.07
C ASN A 45 -7.21 7.49 -3.61
N TRP A 46 -7.44 8.78 -3.37
CA TRP A 46 -6.45 9.80 -3.69
C TRP A 46 -5.19 9.63 -2.82
N TYR A 47 -5.37 9.59 -1.49
CA TYR A 47 -4.36 9.13 -0.54
C TYR A 47 -4.81 7.83 0.12
N GLY A 48 -3.90 6.89 0.39
CA GLY A 48 -4.24 5.67 1.12
C GLY A 48 -4.50 5.94 2.60
N ILE A 49 -3.43 6.04 3.39
CA ILE A 49 -3.48 6.36 4.83
C ILE A 49 -2.76 7.70 5.06
N TYR A 50 -3.48 8.68 5.61
CA TYR A 50 -3.01 10.04 5.85
C TYR A 50 -3.00 10.36 7.35
N LEU A 51 -1.88 10.91 7.85
CA LEU A 51 -1.73 11.32 9.24
C LEU A 51 -1.35 12.81 9.29
N LEU A 52 -2.14 13.58 10.04
CA LEU A 52 -1.94 15.01 10.25
C LEU A 52 -2.01 15.30 11.75
N TYR A 53 -0.91 15.82 12.33
CA TYR A 53 -0.78 16.04 13.78
C TYR A 53 -1.13 14.79 14.60
N SER A 54 -0.83 13.60 14.10
CA SER A 54 -1.31 12.33 14.65
C SER A 54 -0.15 11.45 15.09
N SER A 55 0.02 11.32 16.40
CA SER A 55 1.17 10.64 17.00
C SER A 55 0.79 9.36 17.73
N ASN A 56 1.76 8.50 18.01
CA ASN A 56 1.61 7.31 18.85
C ASN A 56 0.55 6.29 18.37
N ASN A 57 0.30 6.20 17.07
CA ASN A 57 -0.66 5.27 16.47
C ASN A 57 0.02 3.96 16.03
N SER A 58 -0.78 2.89 15.99
CA SER A 58 -0.38 1.57 15.51
C SER A 58 -1.01 1.32 14.15
N ILE A 59 -0.20 1.15 13.10
CA ILE A 59 -0.67 0.90 11.73
C ILE A 59 -0.03 -0.39 11.23
N LEU A 60 -0.77 -1.49 11.35
CA LEU A 60 -0.25 -2.85 11.22
C LEU A 60 -1.07 -3.69 10.25
N CYS A 61 -0.43 -4.57 9.48
CA CYS A 61 -1.15 -5.59 8.71
C CYS A 61 -2.22 -5.02 7.76
N ASN A 62 -2.02 -3.82 7.20
CA ASN A 62 -2.90 -3.28 6.17
C ASN A 62 -2.38 -3.62 4.78
N TRP A 63 -3.29 -3.74 3.83
CA TRP A 63 -2.97 -3.80 2.41
C TRP A 63 -3.30 -2.43 1.79
N VAL A 64 -2.29 -1.65 1.45
CA VAL A 64 -2.43 -0.28 0.92
C VAL A 64 -1.96 -0.27 -0.52
N HIS A 65 -2.88 -0.15 -1.48
CA HIS A 65 -2.52 -0.31 -2.89
C HIS A 65 -3.31 0.55 -3.88
N ASN A 66 -2.73 0.87 -5.03
CA ASN A 66 -3.40 1.61 -6.11
C ASN A 66 -4.03 2.94 -5.66
N ASN A 67 -3.46 3.61 -4.65
CA ASN A 67 -3.88 4.97 -4.29
C ASN A 67 -3.13 5.96 -5.19
N SER A 68 -3.84 6.96 -5.76
CA SER A 68 -3.38 7.67 -6.95
C SER A 68 -2.27 8.71 -6.71
N VAL A 69 -2.12 9.20 -5.48
CA VAL A 69 -1.07 10.17 -5.13
C VAL A 69 -0.06 9.56 -4.18
N ASN A 70 -0.45 9.19 -2.97
CA ASN A 70 0.45 8.56 -2.01
C ASN A 70 -0.20 7.32 -1.38
N GLY A 71 0.60 6.29 -1.10
CA GLY A 71 0.15 5.16 -0.27
C GLY A 71 -0.01 5.59 1.18
N PHE A 72 1.06 6.17 1.72
CA PHE A 72 1.08 6.82 3.03
C PHE A 72 1.51 8.27 2.88
N GLN A 73 0.91 9.16 3.66
CA GLN A 73 1.45 10.51 3.84
C GLN A 73 1.35 10.93 5.31
N LEU A 74 2.49 11.37 5.86
CA LEU A 74 2.59 11.90 7.21
C LEU A 74 2.95 13.39 7.11
N TYR A 75 2.23 14.21 7.87
CA TYR A 75 2.34 15.66 7.85
C TYR A 75 2.36 16.23 9.28
N SER A 76 3.12 17.31 9.45
CA SER A 76 3.13 18.17 10.65
C SER A 76 3.21 17.46 12.00
N GLY A 77 4.35 16.84 12.33
CA GLY A 77 4.63 16.33 13.67
C GLY A 77 3.89 15.03 14.03
N SER A 78 3.53 14.23 13.03
CA SER A 78 2.93 12.90 13.20
C SER A 78 4.00 11.87 13.56
N THR A 79 4.37 11.81 14.84
CA THR A 79 5.56 11.08 15.35
C THR A 79 5.21 9.91 16.26
N GLY A 80 6.19 9.04 16.56
CA GLY A 80 5.96 7.89 17.45
C GLY A 80 5.00 6.82 16.89
N ASN A 81 4.64 6.90 15.60
CA ASN A 81 3.77 5.94 14.95
C ASN A 81 4.51 4.64 14.63
N THR A 82 3.87 3.51 14.86
CA THR A 82 4.40 2.18 14.52
C THR A 82 3.77 1.72 13.20
N ILE A 83 4.53 1.78 12.10
CA ILE A 83 4.08 1.37 10.76
C ILE A 83 4.84 0.11 10.33
N LYS A 84 4.25 -1.08 10.54
CA LYS A 84 4.95 -2.36 10.33
C LYS A 84 4.03 -3.45 9.77
N ASN A 85 4.59 -4.42 9.07
CA ASN A 85 3.87 -5.58 8.52
C ASN A 85 2.73 -5.21 7.55
N ASN A 86 2.77 -4.04 6.92
CA ASN A 86 1.84 -3.64 5.88
C ASN A 86 2.34 -4.10 4.50
N ASN A 87 1.40 -4.28 3.56
CA ASN A 87 1.65 -4.45 2.14
C ASN A 87 1.40 -3.11 1.44
N ILE A 88 2.46 -2.37 1.15
CA ILE A 88 2.43 -1.05 0.50
C ILE A 88 2.83 -1.27 -0.95
N ILE A 89 1.88 -1.31 -1.87
CA ILE A 89 2.14 -1.80 -3.23
C ILE A 89 1.47 -0.89 -4.25
N ALA A 90 2.23 -0.45 -5.26
CA ALA A 90 1.69 0.23 -6.43
C ALA A 90 0.85 1.48 -6.11
N ASN A 91 1.30 2.28 -5.14
CA ASN A 91 0.70 3.58 -4.87
C ASN A 91 1.49 4.70 -5.56
N GLY A 92 0.83 5.82 -5.80
CA GLY A 92 1.38 6.96 -6.51
C GLY A 92 1.52 6.70 -8.00
N VAL A 93 2.64 7.12 -8.57
CA VAL A 93 2.85 7.15 -10.02
C VAL A 93 3.96 6.17 -10.38
N TYR A 94 3.76 5.39 -11.44
CA TYR A 94 4.82 4.55 -11.98
C TYR A 94 5.79 5.39 -12.81
N ASN A 95 7.08 5.33 -12.51
CA ASN A 95 8.13 5.97 -13.27
C ASN A 95 8.87 4.93 -14.11
N GLU A 96 8.77 5.05 -15.44
CA GLU A 96 9.41 4.15 -16.40
C GLU A 96 10.94 4.17 -16.34
N THR A 97 11.55 5.27 -15.88
CA THR A 97 13.00 5.42 -15.79
C THR A 97 13.59 4.66 -14.61
N SER A 98 12.90 4.68 -13.46
CA SER A 98 13.28 3.92 -12.26
C SER A 98 12.66 2.52 -12.22
N GLU A 99 11.81 2.19 -13.21
CA GLU A 99 11.02 0.95 -13.31
C GLU A 99 10.19 0.65 -12.05
N GLY A 100 9.82 1.68 -11.29
CA GLY A 100 9.20 1.56 -9.97
C GLY A 100 8.06 2.55 -9.75
N TYR A 101 7.30 2.31 -8.68
CA TYR A 101 6.31 3.28 -8.20
C TYR A 101 6.97 4.31 -7.31
N GLU A 102 6.70 5.58 -7.57
CA GLU A 102 7.08 6.71 -6.74
C GLU A 102 5.95 7.05 -5.76
N TYR A 103 6.31 7.61 -4.61
CA TYR A 103 5.37 8.10 -3.59
C TYR A 103 4.53 7.01 -2.90
N GLN A 104 5.10 5.81 -2.76
CA GLN A 104 4.50 4.78 -1.91
C GLN A 104 4.42 5.21 -0.44
N PHE A 105 5.38 6.03 0.00
CA PHE A 105 5.39 6.64 1.32
C PHE A 105 5.91 8.07 1.22
N TYR A 106 5.19 9.03 1.78
CA TYR A 106 5.55 10.45 1.74
C TYR A 106 5.69 11.00 3.17
N ASN A 107 6.88 11.43 3.56
CA ASN A 107 7.12 12.05 4.87
C ASN A 107 7.33 13.55 4.74
N ASP A 108 6.24 14.31 4.81
CA ASP A 108 6.22 15.76 4.65
C ASP A 108 6.33 16.47 6.01
N GLN A 109 7.41 16.19 6.72
CA GLN A 109 7.68 16.73 8.04
C GLN A 109 9.16 16.60 8.39
N THR A 110 9.62 17.46 9.31
CA THR A 110 11.01 17.47 9.79
C THR A 110 11.33 16.37 10.80
N ASP A 111 10.38 15.47 11.06
CA ASP A 111 10.52 14.38 12.01
C ASP A 111 10.77 13.03 11.31
N ASN A 112 11.62 12.22 11.92
CA ASN A 112 11.94 10.89 11.42
C ASN A 112 10.75 9.93 11.58
N VAL A 113 10.59 9.04 10.61
CA VAL A 113 9.55 8.00 10.61
C VAL A 113 10.17 6.62 10.55
N GLU A 114 9.65 5.68 11.34
CA GLU A 114 10.03 4.27 11.24
C GLU A 114 8.94 3.45 10.54
N ALA A 115 9.22 3.01 9.31
CA ALA A 115 8.34 2.17 8.48
C ALA A 115 8.99 0.80 8.18
N LYS A 116 9.55 0.16 9.22
CA LYS A 116 10.29 -1.11 9.12
C LYS A 116 9.34 -2.31 8.96
N ASN A 117 9.85 -3.39 8.38
CA ASN A 117 9.16 -4.67 8.18
C ASN A 117 7.87 -4.55 7.34
N ASN A 118 7.80 -3.59 6.43
CA ASN A 118 6.74 -3.53 5.43
C ASN A 118 7.19 -4.22 4.13
N TYR A 119 6.22 -4.68 3.34
CA TYR A 119 6.43 -5.20 2.00
C TYR A 119 6.07 -4.11 0.98
N TRP A 120 6.97 -3.86 0.02
CA TRP A 120 6.88 -2.70 -0.88
C TRP A 120 6.45 -3.07 -2.32
N GLY A 121 6.19 -4.35 -2.56
CA GLY A 121 5.91 -4.89 -3.90
C GLY A 121 6.94 -5.94 -4.34
N ALA A 122 6.58 -6.70 -5.37
CA ALA A 122 7.43 -7.76 -5.90
C ALA A 122 8.64 -7.17 -6.64
N GLY A 123 9.83 -7.74 -6.43
CA GLY A 123 11.07 -7.31 -7.08
C GLY A 123 11.71 -6.04 -6.49
N MET A 124 11.04 -5.38 -5.54
CA MET A 124 11.58 -4.20 -4.86
C MET A 124 12.80 -4.55 -4.00
N ASN A 125 13.84 -3.73 -4.12
CA ASN A 125 15.08 -3.78 -3.34
C ASN A 125 15.33 -2.43 -2.64
N ASN A 126 16.45 -2.30 -1.92
CA ASN A 126 16.78 -1.06 -1.21
C ASN A 126 16.67 0.19 -2.10
N SER A 127 17.26 0.18 -3.30
CA SER A 127 17.30 1.36 -4.17
C SER A 127 15.94 1.72 -4.74
N THR A 128 15.13 0.72 -5.12
CA THR A 128 13.78 0.99 -5.64
C THR A 128 12.81 1.39 -4.54
N ILE A 129 13.01 0.89 -3.31
CA ILE A 129 12.21 1.32 -2.15
C ILE A 129 12.57 2.76 -1.78
N ASP A 130 13.86 3.06 -1.70
CA ASP A 130 14.37 4.41 -1.45
C ASP A 130 13.79 5.42 -2.44
N ALA A 131 13.84 5.13 -3.75
CA ALA A 131 13.21 5.97 -4.78
C ALA A 131 11.67 6.07 -4.69
N SER A 132 11.01 5.13 -3.99
CA SER A 132 9.56 5.14 -3.78
C SER A 132 9.10 5.91 -2.54
N VAL A 133 10.06 6.38 -1.74
CA VAL A 133 9.85 7.04 -0.45
C VAL A 133 10.30 8.48 -0.59
N TYR A 134 9.38 9.42 -0.39
CA TYR A 134 9.71 10.85 -0.39
C TYR A 134 10.16 11.28 1.01
N ASP A 135 11.42 11.67 1.16
CA ASP A 135 12.01 12.06 2.44
C ASP A 135 13.09 13.16 2.32
N TRP A 136 14.03 13.25 3.26
CA TRP A 136 15.11 14.25 3.24
C TRP A 136 16.03 14.17 2.02
N GLN A 137 16.14 13.00 1.36
CA GLN A 137 16.94 12.89 0.14
C GLN A 137 16.31 13.67 -1.01
N ASP A 138 14.98 13.74 -1.04
CA ASP A 138 14.21 14.51 -2.01
C ASP A 138 14.10 15.99 -1.61
N ASP A 139 13.80 16.27 -0.34
CA ASP A 139 13.71 17.64 0.19
C ASP A 139 14.24 17.76 1.62
N SER A 140 15.56 17.94 1.73
CA SER A 140 16.25 18.20 3.00
C SER A 140 15.83 19.48 3.75
N SER A 141 15.05 20.37 3.12
CA SER A 141 14.62 21.64 3.75
C SER A 141 13.34 21.51 4.56
N SER A 142 12.49 20.52 4.22
CA SER A 142 11.16 20.33 4.81
C SER A 142 10.92 18.92 5.34
N CYS A 143 11.70 17.93 4.87
CA CYS A 143 11.50 16.52 5.14
C CYS A 143 12.67 15.89 5.91
N SER A 144 12.36 14.82 6.64
CA SER A 144 13.31 14.04 7.44
C SER A 144 13.19 12.55 7.13
N ASN A 145 14.07 11.72 7.69
CA ASN A 145 14.30 10.36 7.22
C ASN A 145 13.15 9.38 7.45
N VAL A 146 12.88 8.56 6.43
CA VAL A 146 12.00 7.39 6.55
C VAL A 146 12.84 6.12 6.64
N THR A 147 12.91 5.53 7.82
CA THR A 147 13.63 4.28 8.02
C THR A 147 12.76 3.08 7.65
N PHE A 148 12.99 2.51 6.46
CA PHE A 148 12.25 1.34 5.97
C PHE A 148 12.98 0.00 6.16
N TYR A 149 14.30 -0.01 6.43
CA TYR A 149 15.07 -1.24 6.63
C TYR A 149 14.99 -1.76 8.09
N PRO A 150 14.83 -3.08 8.33
CA PRO A 150 14.65 -4.14 7.34
C PRO A 150 13.27 -4.06 6.67
N PHE A 151 13.18 -4.43 5.39
CA PHE A 151 11.91 -4.57 4.67
C PHE A 151 11.63 -6.07 4.39
N ARG A 152 10.37 -6.42 4.10
CA ARG A 152 10.01 -7.80 3.76
C ARG A 152 10.27 -8.08 2.29
N THR A 153 10.74 -9.29 1.97
CA THR A 153 10.92 -9.76 0.59
C THR A 153 9.68 -10.42 -0.01
N GLY A 154 8.65 -10.64 0.80
CA GLY A 154 7.35 -11.15 0.38
C GLY A 154 6.22 -10.46 1.14
N ALA A 155 5.01 -10.57 0.60
CA ALA A 155 3.81 -10.00 1.21
C ALA A 155 3.68 -10.42 2.68
N SER A 156 3.33 -9.45 3.52
CA SER A 156 2.91 -9.66 4.88
C SER A 156 1.64 -10.53 4.89
N PRO A 157 1.68 -11.71 5.51
CA PRO A 157 0.57 -12.67 5.47
C PRO A 157 -0.57 -12.30 6.44
N CYS A 158 -0.36 -11.35 7.34
CA CYS A 158 -1.42 -10.89 8.24
C CYS A 158 -2.38 -9.91 7.57
N ALA A 159 -1.95 -9.22 6.51
CA ALA A 159 -2.81 -8.28 5.82
C ALA A 159 -3.91 -9.02 5.03
N PRO A 160 -5.14 -8.47 4.97
CA PRO A 160 -6.23 -9.07 4.23
C PRO A 160 -5.85 -9.15 2.75
N ILE A 161 -6.11 -10.29 2.13
CA ILE A 161 -5.92 -10.46 0.68
C ILE A 161 -7.04 -9.67 -0.01
N PRO A 162 -6.73 -8.70 -0.90
CA PRO A 162 -7.75 -7.98 -1.64
C PRO A 162 -8.64 -8.96 -2.42
N GLU A 163 -9.96 -8.76 -2.37
CA GLU A 163 -10.86 -9.56 -3.18
C GLU A 163 -10.57 -9.30 -4.66
N LEU A 164 -10.27 -10.37 -5.41
CA LEU A 164 -10.07 -10.28 -6.85
C LEU A 164 -11.37 -9.85 -7.51
N SER A 165 -11.31 -8.87 -8.42
CA SER A 165 -12.49 -8.51 -9.19
C SER A 165 -13.04 -9.75 -9.92
N THR A 166 -14.36 -9.88 -9.97
CA THR A 166 -15.03 -10.99 -10.66
C THR A 166 -14.54 -11.14 -12.10
N LEU A 167 -14.22 -10.03 -12.77
CA LEU A 167 -13.68 -10.00 -14.13
C LEU A 167 -12.32 -10.73 -14.26
N VAL A 168 -11.42 -10.58 -13.27
CA VAL A 168 -10.12 -11.27 -13.23
C VAL A 168 -10.31 -12.75 -12.94
N LEU A 169 -11.26 -13.10 -12.07
CA LEU A 169 -11.60 -14.50 -11.81
C LEU A 169 -12.19 -15.17 -13.07
N PHE A 170 -13.04 -14.47 -13.83
CA PHE A 170 -13.56 -14.97 -15.11
C PHE A 170 -12.48 -15.11 -16.18
N SER A 171 -11.53 -14.17 -16.29
CA SER A 171 -10.47 -14.25 -17.30
C SER A 171 -9.48 -15.39 -17.01
N VAL A 172 -9.09 -15.58 -15.75
CA VAL A 172 -8.28 -16.75 -15.33
C VAL A 172 -9.07 -18.06 -15.55
N GLY A 173 -10.36 -18.08 -15.23
CA GLY A 173 -11.23 -19.23 -15.50
C GLY A 173 -11.36 -19.56 -17.00
N LEU A 174 -11.48 -18.55 -17.86
CA LEU A 174 -11.56 -18.74 -19.31
C LEU A 174 -10.23 -19.20 -19.92
N LEU A 175 -9.09 -18.64 -19.47
CA LEU A 175 -7.76 -19.03 -19.95
C LEU A 175 -7.42 -20.47 -19.57
N THR A 176 -7.74 -20.89 -18.34
CA THR A 176 -7.54 -22.28 -17.89
C THR A 176 -8.41 -23.25 -18.68
N LEU A 177 -9.68 -22.91 -18.93
CA LEU A 177 -10.58 -23.72 -19.76
C LEU A 177 -10.10 -23.80 -21.22
N ALA A 178 -9.70 -22.67 -21.82
CA ALA A 178 -9.20 -22.64 -23.18
C ALA A 178 -7.91 -23.47 -23.33
N GLY A 179 -7.00 -23.37 -22.35
CA GLY A 179 -5.81 -24.23 -22.25
C GLY A 179 -6.16 -25.71 -22.18
N TYR A 180 -7.10 -26.09 -21.31
CA TYR A 180 -7.58 -27.48 -21.18
C TYR A 180 -8.21 -28.02 -22.48
N VAL A 181 -9.07 -27.23 -23.13
CA VAL A 181 -9.69 -27.59 -24.40
C VAL A 181 -8.64 -27.72 -25.51
N GLY A 182 -7.68 -26.79 -25.58
CA GLY A 182 -6.57 -26.83 -26.53
C GLY A 182 -5.69 -28.06 -26.34
N TYR A 183 -5.34 -28.40 -25.09
CA TYR A 183 -4.60 -29.59 -24.73
C TYR A 183 -5.31 -30.88 -25.15
N ASN A 184 -6.60 -31.01 -24.83
CA ASN A 184 -7.40 -32.18 -25.22
C ASN A 184 -7.55 -32.33 -26.74
N ARG A 185 -7.67 -31.22 -27.48
CA ARG A 185 -7.68 -31.26 -28.96
C ARG A 185 -6.34 -31.76 -29.52
N ARG A 186 -5.21 -31.38 -28.93
CA ARG A 186 -3.88 -31.85 -29.33
C ARG A 186 -3.72 -33.36 -29.07
N ILE A 187 -4.12 -33.86 -27.90
CA ILE A 187 -4.11 -35.30 -27.59
C ILE A 187 -4.96 -36.11 -28.58
N ARG A 188 -6.15 -35.59 -28.94
CA ARG A 188 -7.01 -36.30 -29.90
C ARG A 188 -6.42 -36.36 -31.31
N ARG A 189 -5.61 -35.37 -31.71
CA ARG A 189 -4.89 -35.37 -33.00
C ARG A 189 -3.72 -36.34 -32.97
N SER A 190 -2.93 -36.38 -31.90
CA SER A 190 -1.78 -37.29 -31.76
C SER A 190 -2.13 -38.77 -31.63
N LYS A 191 -3.41 -39.11 -31.38
CA LYS A 191 -3.91 -40.49 -31.36
C LYS A 191 -4.51 -40.95 -32.70
N ARG A 192 -4.54 -40.08 -33.71
CA ARG A 192 -5.10 -40.36 -35.06
C ARG A 192 -4.01 -40.49 -36.14
N GLU A 193 -2.74 -40.35 -35.77
CA GLU A 193 -1.56 -40.66 -36.58
C GLU A 193 -1.01 -42.02 -36.14
#